data_AF-A0A7C2NY78-F1
#
_entry.id   AF-A0A7C2NY78-F1
#
_cell.length_a   1.000
_cell.length_b   1.000
_cell.length_c   1.000
_cell.angle_alpha   90.00
_cell.angle_beta   90.00
_cell.angle_gamma   90.00
#
_symmetry.space_group_name_H-M   'P 1'
#
loop_
_entity.id
_entity.type
_entity.pdbx_description
1 polymer ?
#
loop_
_entity_poly.entity_id
_entity_poly.type
_entity_poly.pdbx_seq_one_letter_code
_entity_poly.pdbx_strand_id
1 'polypeptide(L)'
;MKFNLFDKSNYFRGLLIVIRKNKTVTESASRTVKRIAAVLDFNQDFVDVSLKNLLVNEYIVEEPPKFSDCLIAEIFIKDAINLALSDGILSLLQIQWLMNTAQKNNLSKQWVFVEFEDFINSYISNLEMPFEIQKRKYKVVN
;
A
#
# COMPACT_ATOMS: atom_id res chain seq x y z
N MET A 1 -13.18 3.26 -13.12
CA MET A 1 -12.57 2.13 -12.38
C MET A 1 -13.39 1.86 -11.13
N LYS A 2 -13.78 0.62 -10.86
CA LYS A 2 -14.59 0.26 -9.68
C LYS A 2 -13.86 -0.81 -8.90
N PHE A 3 -13.47 -0.51 -7.67
CA PHE A 3 -12.92 -1.50 -6.75
C PHE A 3 -14.01 -2.50 -6.36
N ASN A 4 -13.82 -3.78 -6.71
CA ASN A 4 -14.66 -4.85 -6.17
C ASN A 4 -14.19 -5.24 -4.75
N LEU A 5 -14.98 -6.04 -4.04
CA LEU A 5 -14.66 -6.45 -2.66
C LEU A 5 -13.31 -7.19 -2.57
N PHE A 6 -12.98 -7.99 -3.59
CA PHE A 6 -11.72 -8.73 -3.65
C PHE A 6 -10.51 -7.80 -3.74
N ASP A 7 -10.57 -6.78 -4.60
CA ASP A 7 -9.50 -5.78 -4.75
C ASP A 7 -9.36 -4.96 -3.48
N LYS A 8 -10.45 -4.50 -2.87
CA LYS A 8 -10.42 -3.77 -1.59
C LYS A 8 -9.73 -4.60 -0.49
N SER A 9 -10.06 -5.88 -0.40
CA SER A 9 -9.50 -6.81 0.59
C SER A 9 -8.01 -7.06 0.34
N ASN A 10 -7.61 -7.28 -0.91
CA ASN A 10 -6.21 -7.45 -1.28
C ASN A 10 -5.39 -6.17 -1.07
N TYR A 11 -5.99 -5.02 -1.33
CA TYR A 11 -5.36 -3.72 -1.11
C TYR A 11 -5.05 -3.54 0.38
N PHE A 12 -6.06 -3.69 1.24
CA PHE A 12 -5.90 -3.56 2.68
C PHE A 12 -4.89 -4.57 3.24
N ARG A 13 -5.03 -5.86 2.86
CA ARG A 13 -4.07 -6.92 3.26
C ARG A 13 -2.65 -6.58 2.82
N GLY A 14 -2.49 -6.09 1.59
CA GLY A 14 -1.18 -5.71 1.05
C GLY A 14 -0.50 -4.62 1.88
N LEU A 15 -1.24 -3.59 2.28
CA LEU A 15 -0.70 -2.53 3.15
C LEU A 15 -0.25 -3.08 4.52
N LEU A 16 -1.04 -3.97 5.12
CA LEU A 16 -0.68 -4.61 6.38
C LEU A 16 0.61 -5.44 6.26
N ILE A 17 0.80 -6.16 5.15
CA ILE A 17 2.03 -6.93 4.91
C ILE A 17 3.24 -6.01 4.79
N VAL A 18 3.12 -4.88 4.07
CA VAL A 18 4.21 -3.90 3.93
C VAL A 18 4.68 -3.38 5.29
N ILE A 19 3.76 -3.08 6.20
CA ILE A 19 4.09 -2.67 7.58
C ILE A 19 4.74 -3.83 8.34
N ARG A 20 4.15 -5.03 8.27
CA ARG A 20 4.64 -6.22 8.98
C ARG A 20 6.07 -6.59 8.59
N LYS A 21 6.49 -6.34 7.34
CA LYS A 21 7.88 -6.55 6.90
C LYS A 21 8.91 -5.69 7.66
N ASN A 22 8.53 -4.52 8.17
CA ASN A 22 9.38 -3.68 9.02
C ASN A 22 9.35 -4.11 10.50
N LYS A 23 8.58 -5.16 10.85
CA LYS A 23 8.41 -5.71 12.21
C LYS A 23 7.93 -4.70 13.27
N THR A 24 7.54 -3.50 12.84
CA THR A 24 7.15 -2.38 13.71
C THR A 24 5.96 -1.69 13.08
N VAL A 25 4.94 -1.41 13.88
CA VAL A 25 3.76 -0.63 13.47
C VAL A 25 3.89 0.76 14.05
N THR A 26 4.35 1.72 13.25
CA THR A 26 4.50 3.11 13.69
C THR A 26 3.16 3.84 13.69
N GLU A 27 3.08 4.96 14.40
CA GLU A 27 1.88 5.82 14.38
C GLU A 27 1.64 6.41 12.98
N SER A 28 2.71 6.80 12.28
CA SER A 28 2.67 7.32 10.90
C SER A 28 2.07 6.29 9.94
N ALA A 29 2.59 5.05 9.96
CA ALA A 29 2.09 3.96 9.14
C ALA A 29 0.62 3.63 9.46
N SER A 30 0.26 3.59 10.75
CA SER A 30 -1.11 3.35 11.20
C SER A 30 -2.07 4.41 10.69
N ARG A 31 -1.70 5.69 10.81
CA ARG A 31 -2.52 6.82 10.34
C ARG A 31 -2.74 6.75 8.84
N THR A 32 -1.70 6.40 8.08
CA THR A 32 -1.76 6.19 6.64
C THR A 32 -2.72 5.06 6.27
N VAL A 33 -2.58 3.89 6.89
CA VAL A 33 -3.45 2.74 6.60
C VAL A 33 -4.90 3.04 6.93
N LYS A 34 -5.20 3.71 8.06
CA LYS A 34 -6.57 4.13 8.39
C LYS A 34 -7.16 5.04 7.31
N ARG A 35 -6.39 6.04 6.83
CA ARG A 35 -6.82 6.94 5.75
C ARG A 35 -7.16 6.17 4.47
N ILE A 36 -6.31 5.23 4.06
CA ILE A 36 -6.56 4.43 2.85
C ILE A 36 -7.74 3.47 3.07
N ALA A 37 -7.85 2.86 4.23
CA ALA A 37 -8.93 1.94 4.56
C ALA A 37 -10.30 2.65 4.56
N ALA A 38 -10.37 3.91 5.01
CA ALA A 38 -11.57 4.74 4.89
C ALA A 38 -11.94 5.03 3.43
N VAL A 39 -10.95 5.23 2.54
CA VAL A 39 -11.18 5.38 1.09
C VAL A 39 -11.77 4.09 0.50
N LEU A 40 -11.34 2.93 1.00
CA LEU A 40 -11.82 1.60 0.60
C LEU A 40 -13.16 1.21 1.28
N ASP A 41 -13.71 2.06 2.14
CA ASP A 41 -14.95 1.85 2.91
C ASP A 41 -14.88 0.71 3.96
N PHE A 42 -13.70 0.46 4.53
CA PHE A 42 -13.57 -0.44 5.69
C PHE A 42 -14.04 0.23 6.98
N ASN A 43 -14.70 -0.56 7.83
CA ASN A 43 -15.02 -0.15 9.20
C ASN A 43 -13.73 0.13 9.99
N GLN A 44 -13.69 1.26 10.70
CA GLN A 44 -12.46 1.71 11.36
C GLN A 44 -12.11 0.89 12.60
N ASP A 45 -13.09 0.37 13.34
CA ASP A 45 -12.84 -0.54 14.47
C ASP A 45 -12.15 -1.83 13.99
N PHE A 46 -12.59 -2.35 12.84
CA PHE A 46 -11.93 -3.49 12.18
C PHE A 46 -10.48 -3.18 11.80
N VAL A 47 -10.21 -1.99 11.26
CA VAL A 47 -8.85 -1.57 10.89
C VAL A 47 -7.97 -1.47 12.13
N ASP A 48 -8.49 -0.91 13.21
CA ASP A 48 -7.76 -0.73 14.47
C ASP A 48 -7.40 -2.07 15.11
N VAL A 49 -8.36 -3.00 15.15
CA VAL A 49 -8.12 -4.37 15.61
C VAL A 49 -7.09 -5.07 14.72
N SER A 50 -7.16 -4.88 13.40
CA SER A 50 -6.22 -5.48 12.44
C SER A 50 -4.79 -4.97 12.65
N LEU A 51 -4.61 -3.66 12.84
CA LEU A 51 -3.31 -3.05 13.12
C LEU A 51 -2.75 -3.47 14.48
N LYS A 52 -3.59 -3.49 15.52
CA LYS A 52 -3.20 -3.89 16.88
C LYS A 52 -2.68 -5.34 16.92
N ASN A 53 -3.33 -6.23 16.18
CA ASN A 53 -2.98 -7.65 16.15
C ASN A 53 -1.98 -8.01 15.04
N LEU A 54 -1.55 -7.04 14.22
CA LEU A 54 -0.78 -7.29 13.00
C LEU A 54 0.49 -8.10 13.24
N LEU A 55 1.25 -7.81 14.29
CA LEU A 55 2.55 -8.46 14.55
C LEU A 55 2.39 -9.85 15.17
N VAL A 56 1.34 -10.07 15.96
CA VAL A 56 1.09 -11.35 16.67
C VAL A 56 0.22 -12.31 15.87
N ASN A 57 -0.40 -11.86 14.77
CA ASN A 57 -1.23 -12.71 13.93
C ASN A 57 -0.38 -13.58 12.98
N GLU A 58 -0.28 -14.87 13.31
CA GLU A 58 0.45 -15.88 12.53
C GLU A 58 -0.30 -16.35 11.27
N TYR A 59 -1.60 -16.03 11.16
CA TYR A 59 -2.46 -16.47 10.05
C TYR A 59 -2.45 -15.50 8.86
N ILE A 60 -1.63 -14.45 8.90
CA ILE A 60 -1.51 -13.52 7.77
C ILE A 60 -0.71 -14.19 6.67
N VAL A 61 -1.39 -14.56 5.59
CA VAL A 61 -0.76 -15.03 4.36
C VAL A 61 -0.03 -13.85 3.70
N GLU A 62 1.29 -13.89 3.68
CA GLU A 62 2.16 -12.81 3.18
C GLU A 62 2.37 -12.84 1.65
N GLU A 63 1.54 -13.59 0.92
CA GLU A 63 1.61 -13.65 -0.53
C GLU A 63 1.31 -12.30 -1.18
N PRO A 64 2.08 -11.91 -2.22
CA PRO A 64 1.78 -10.73 -3.02
C PRO A 64 0.33 -10.73 -3.53
N PRO A 65 -0.42 -9.62 -3.44
CA PRO A 65 -1.79 -9.54 -3.95
C PRO A 65 -1.81 -9.62 -5.48
N LYS A 66 -2.81 -10.31 -6.02
CA LYS A 66 -3.21 -10.20 -7.44
C LYS A 66 -4.50 -9.39 -7.48
N PHE A 67 -4.52 -8.32 -8.25
CA PHE A 67 -5.70 -7.50 -8.47
C PHE A 67 -6.43 -7.92 -9.74
N SER A 68 -7.70 -7.54 -9.83
CA SER A 68 -8.53 -7.80 -11.02
C SER A 68 -8.11 -6.96 -12.23
N ASP A 69 -7.43 -5.84 -12.00
CA ASP A 69 -6.99 -4.87 -13.00
C ASP A 69 -5.56 -4.40 -12.70
N CYS A 70 -4.71 -4.33 -13.73
CA CYS A 70 -3.35 -3.82 -13.63
C CYS A 70 -3.31 -2.38 -13.10
N LEU A 71 -4.29 -1.54 -13.44
CA LEU A 71 -4.36 -0.16 -12.96
C LEU A 71 -4.55 -0.10 -11.42
N ILE A 72 -5.29 -1.05 -10.85
CA ILE A 72 -5.44 -1.15 -9.39
C ILE A 72 -4.10 -1.55 -8.76
N ALA A 73 -3.38 -2.47 -9.39
CA ALA A 73 -2.06 -2.87 -8.93
C ALA A 73 -1.06 -1.71 -8.96
N GLU A 74 -1.08 -0.89 -10.03
CA GLU A 74 -0.23 0.31 -10.13
C GLU A 74 -0.52 1.30 -8.99
N ILE A 75 -1.80 1.60 -8.76
CA ILE A 75 -2.24 2.49 -7.68
C ILE A 75 -1.81 1.94 -6.32
N PHE A 76 -2.01 0.63 -6.10
CA PHE A 76 -1.57 -0.04 -4.88
C PHE A 76 -0.07 0.08 -4.66
N ILE A 77 0.75 -0.17 -5.69
CA ILE A 77 2.20 -0.15 -5.57
C ILE A 77 2.69 1.26 -5.23
N LYS A 78 2.19 2.30 -5.91
CA LYS A 78 2.54 3.70 -5.59
C LYS A 78 2.21 4.06 -4.14
N ASP A 79 1.01 3.71 -3.68
CA ASP A 79 0.59 4.00 -2.30
C ASP A 79 1.37 3.19 -1.27
N ALA A 80 1.75 1.96 -1.61
CA ALA A 80 2.58 1.12 -0.77
C ALA A 80 4.04 1.57 -0.71
N ILE A 81 4.60 2.13 -1.80
CA ILE A 81 5.91 2.80 -1.80
C ILE A 81 5.88 4.00 -0.87
N ASN A 82 4.85 4.84 -0.98
CA ASN A 82 4.66 6.00 -0.11
C ASN A 82 4.56 5.59 1.37
N LEU A 83 3.76 4.55 1.67
CA LEU A 83 3.68 3.98 3.02
C LEU A 83 5.04 3.46 3.50
N ALA A 84 5.78 2.72 2.67
CA ALA A 84 7.08 2.16 3.04
C ALA A 84 8.15 3.24 3.32
N LEU A 85 8.06 4.39 2.64
CA LEU A 85 8.96 5.53 2.85
C LEU A 85 8.56 6.43 4.03
N SER A 86 7.33 6.30 4.55
CA SER A 86 6.81 7.20 5.59
C SER A 86 7.55 7.15 6.93
N ASP A 87 8.32 6.09 7.18
CA ASP A 87 9.19 5.93 8.35
C ASP A 87 10.67 6.23 8.06
N GLY A 88 10.99 6.75 6.85
CA GLY A 88 12.34 7.12 6.43
C GLY A 88 13.30 5.97 6.15
N ILE A 89 12.88 4.71 6.38
CA ILE A 89 13.69 3.51 6.17
C ILE A 89 12.93 2.53 5.28
N LEU A 90 13.40 2.39 4.05
CA LEU A 90 12.91 1.38 3.11
C LEU A 90 13.75 0.10 3.24
N SER A 91 13.12 -1.00 3.64
CA SER A 91 13.83 -2.28 3.79
C SER A 91 13.88 -3.09 2.49
N LEU A 92 14.95 -3.86 2.29
CA LEU A 92 15.08 -4.75 1.13
C LEU A 92 13.91 -5.74 1.01
N LEU A 93 13.34 -6.18 2.15
CA LEU A 93 12.17 -7.06 2.19
C LEU A 93 10.92 -6.39 1.61
N GLN A 94 10.70 -5.10 1.87
CA GLN A 94 9.59 -4.35 1.29
C GLN A 94 9.78 -4.16 -0.22
N ILE A 95 10.99 -3.78 -0.64
CA ILE A 95 11.35 -3.60 -2.05
C ILE A 95 11.08 -4.89 -2.83
N GLN A 96 11.62 -6.02 -2.35
CA GLN A 96 11.43 -7.31 -2.99
C GLN A 96 9.95 -7.71 -3.04
N TRP A 97 9.19 -7.45 -1.97
CA TRP A 97 7.77 -7.78 -1.92
C TRP A 97 6.93 -6.94 -2.90
N LEU A 98 7.23 -5.65 -3.03
CA LEU A 98 6.58 -4.76 -4.00
C LEU A 98 6.91 -5.13 -5.44
N MET A 99 8.16 -5.52 -5.72
CA MET A 99 8.56 -6.06 -7.03
C MET A 99 7.84 -7.36 -7.35
N ASN A 100 7.70 -8.28 -6.39
CA ASN A 100 6.96 -9.51 -6.58
C ASN A 100 5.46 -9.26 -6.80
N THR A 101 4.91 -8.23 -6.14
CA THR A 101 3.53 -7.77 -6.37
C THR A 101 3.36 -7.25 -7.79
N ALA A 102 4.29 -6.43 -8.28
CA ALA A 102 4.27 -5.95 -9.66
C ALA A 102 4.29 -7.11 -10.67
N GLN A 103 5.22 -8.05 -10.51
CA GLN A 103 5.32 -9.22 -11.39
C GLN A 103 4.04 -10.05 -11.39
N LYS A 104 3.45 -10.32 -10.20
CA LYS A 104 2.17 -11.05 -10.11
C LYS A 104 1.05 -10.33 -10.85
N ASN A 105 1.12 -9.01 -10.97
CA ASN A 105 0.17 -8.16 -11.67
C ASN A 105 0.56 -7.80 -13.11
N ASN A 106 1.52 -8.50 -13.72
CA ASN A 106 2.00 -8.25 -15.09
C ASN A 106 2.63 -6.86 -15.30
N LEU A 107 3.15 -6.26 -14.22
CA LEU A 107 3.92 -5.02 -14.26
C LEU A 107 5.42 -5.36 -14.23
N SER A 108 6.24 -4.55 -14.90
CA SER A 108 7.69 -4.79 -14.94
C SER A 108 8.35 -4.40 -13.63
N LYS A 109 9.41 -5.12 -13.24
CA LYS A 109 10.23 -4.74 -12.07
C LYS A 109 10.89 -3.39 -12.28
N GLN A 110 11.31 -3.09 -13.51
CA GLN A 110 11.91 -1.83 -13.90
C GLN A 110 10.97 -0.65 -13.65
N TRP A 111 9.67 -0.80 -13.94
CA TRP A 111 8.68 0.23 -13.63
C TRP A 111 8.64 0.53 -12.13
N VAL A 112 8.65 -0.51 -11.27
CA VAL A 112 8.69 -0.31 -9.81
C VAL A 112 9.95 0.43 -9.36
N PHE A 113 11.11 0.15 -9.97
CA PHE A 113 12.35 0.88 -9.69
C PHE A 113 12.23 2.36 -10.00
N VAL A 114 11.69 2.71 -11.18
CA VAL A 114 11.45 4.12 -11.56
C VAL A 114 10.52 4.80 -10.56
N GLU A 115 9.44 4.12 -10.16
CA GLU A 115 8.52 4.67 -9.15
C GLU A 115 9.23 4.88 -7.79
N PHE A 116 10.10 3.96 -7.35
CA PHE A 116 10.91 4.18 -6.15
C PHE A 116 11.81 5.41 -6.27
N GLU A 117 12.50 5.58 -7.40
CA GLU A 117 13.36 6.75 -7.65
C GLU A 117 12.55 8.06 -7.60
N ASP A 118 11.39 8.10 -8.25
CA ASP A 118 10.51 9.26 -8.27
C ASP A 118 10.01 9.63 -6.86
N PHE A 119 9.61 8.63 -6.07
CA PHE A 119 9.16 8.86 -4.69
C PHE A 119 10.31 9.28 -3.76
N ILE A 120 11.50 8.70 -3.91
CA ILE A 120 12.69 9.09 -3.13
C ILE A 120 13.07 10.54 -3.44
N ASN A 121 13.11 10.92 -4.71
CA ASN A 121 13.41 12.30 -5.13
C ASN A 121 12.38 13.29 -4.58
N SER A 122 11.09 12.91 -4.58
CA SER A 122 10.01 13.71 -4.02
C SER A 122 10.12 13.86 -2.50
N TYR A 123 10.48 12.78 -1.79
CA TYR A 123 10.67 12.78 -0.34
C TYR A 123 11.85 13.67 0.07
N ILE A 124 12.99 13.58 -0.63
CA ILE A 124 14.15 14.46 -0.43
C ILE A 124 13.78 15.94 -0.66
N SER A 125 12.87 16.20 -1.59
CA SER A 125 12.39 17.54 -1.91
C SER A 125 11.30 18.07 -0.94
N ASN A 126 10.95 17.32 0.11
CA ASN A 126 9.87 17.62 1.07
C ASN A 126 8.50 17.89 0.42
N LEU A 127 8.21 17.23 -0.71
CA LEU A 127 6.91 17.34 -1.37
C LEU A 127 5.94 16.34 -0.74
N GLU A 128 4.83 16.83 -0.18
CA GLU A 128 3.73 15.95 0.25
C GLU A 128 3.08 15.31 -0.98
N MET A 129 3.18 13.98 -1.08
CA MET A 129 2.57 13.19 -2.14
C MET A 129 1.25 12.60 -1.63
N PRO A 130 0.08 13.08 -2.11
CA PRO A 130 -1.19 12.47 -1.76
C PRO A 130 -1.28 11.06 -2.35
N PHE A 131 -1.92 10.15 -1.62
CA PHE A 131 -2.11 8.78 -2.07
C PHE A 131 -2.91 8.73 -3.39
N GLU A 132 -2.43 7.94 -4.35
CA GLU A 132 -3.03 7.74 -5.65
C GLU A 132 -4.49 7.27 -5.55
N ILE A 133 -4.79 6.42 -4.57
CA ILE A 133 -6.17 5.98 -4.33
C ILE A 133 -7.10 7.14 -3.95
N GLN A 134 -6.60 8.16 -3.25
CA GLN A 134 -7.38 9.36 -2.90
C GLN A 134 -7.68 10.19 -4.14
N LYS A 135 -6.72 10.38 -5.05
CA LYS A 135 -6.90 11.11 -6.31
C LYS A 135 -8.02 10.53 -7.20
N ARG A 136 -8.34 9.25 -7.03
CA ARG A 136 -9.30 8.52 -7.87
C ARG A 136 -10.69 8.40 -7.25
N LYS A 137 -10.86 8.57 -5.93
CA LYS A 137 -12.19 8.65 -5.28
C LYS A 137 -12.90 9.98 -5.58
N TYR A 138 -12.16 11.06 -5.82
CA TYR A 138 -12.70 12.38 -6.17
C TYR A 138 -12.89 12.62 -7.68
N LYS A 139 -12.78 11.59 -8.54
CA LYS A 139 -13.09 11.69 -9.98
C LYS A 139 -14.51 11.21 -10.33
N VAL A 140 -15.46 11.35 -9.41
CA VAL A 140 -16.88 11.14 -9.71
C VAL A 140 -17.65 12.35 -9.17
N VAL A 141 -18.45 12.97 -10.06
CA VAL A 141 -19.29 14.18 -9.91
C VAL A 141 -18.49 15.49 -10.05
N ASN A 142 -18.54 16.28 -11.13
CA ASN A 142 -19.44 16.42 -12.29
C ASN A 142 -18.65 16.53 -13.60
#